data_AF-A0A3A8L4B1-F1
#
_entry.id   AF-A0A3A8L4B1-F1
#
_cell.length_a   1.000
_cell.length_b   1.000
_cell.length_c   1.000
_cell.angle_alpha   90.00
_cell.angle_beta   90.00
_cell.angle_gamma   90.00
#
_symmetry.space_group_name_H-M   'P 1'
#
loop_
_entity.id
_entity.type
_entity.pdbx_description
1 polymer ?
#
loop_
_entity_poly.entity_id
_entity_poly.type
_entity_poly.pdbx_seq_one_letter_code
_entity_poly.pdbx_strand_id
1 'polypeptide(L)'
;MSLTPPSDPSGLLERAPRLAQLLPDEALSDALARGDAWTVRAVLMRRLQQEPPGPTRDLLASLVEDRAAFVTTVRAPRTRSVLGTGLRWKGRPAPDAPQAPFVAARTVSVLGLSVWPLNDYLVRAGPTAPLQVIGQVPPPAGRGWRRAGVVGLSLIHI
;
A
#
# COMPACT_ATOMS: atom_id res chain seq x y z
N MET A 1 -16.20 32.33 11.23
CA MET A 1 -15.40 31.28 11.90
C MET A 1 -14.60 30.55 10.84
N SER A 2 -13.31 30.86 10.76
CA SER A 2 -12.40 30.32 9.76
C SER A 2 -12.06 28.89 10.16
N LEU A 3 -12.61 27.90 9.45
CA LEU A 3 -12.14 26.52 9.54
C LEU A 3 -10.73 26.52 8.95
N THR A 4 -9.72 26.58 9.82
CA THR A 4 -8.32 26.40 9.42
C THR A 4 -8.28 25.08 8.64
N PRO A 5 -7.90 25.07 7.35
CA PRO A 5 -7.85 23.84 6.59
C PRO A 5 -6.92 22.88 7.35
N PRO A 6 -7.31 21.62 7.57
CA PRO A 6 -6.47 20.66 8.25
C PRO A 6 -5.12 20.63 7.53
N SER A 7 -4.05 20.93 8.28
CA SER A 7 -2.69 20.95 7.75
C SER A 7 -2.38 19.54 7.26
N ASP A 8 -2.30 19.36 5.94
CA ASP A 8 -1.99 18.09 5.31
C ASP A 8 -0.63 18.19 4.61
N PRO A 9 0.48 18.12 5.38
CA PRO A 9 1.83 18.24 4.84
C PRO A 9 2.17 17.12 3.85
N SER A 10 1.35 16.07 3.79
CA SER A 10 1.54 14.92 2.92
C SER A 10 0.69 14.98 1.65
N GLY A 11 -0.22 15.96 1.50
CA GLY A 11 -1.10 16.05 0.32
C GLY A 11 -1.95 14.79 0.12
N LEU A 12 -2.42 14.18 1.21
CA LEU A 12 -3.33 13.03 1.19
C LEU A 12 -4.75 13.41 0.75
N LEU A 13 -5.23 14.59 1.11
CA LEU A 13 -6.51 15.15 0.72
C LEU A 13 -6.57 15.44 -0.78
N GLU A 14 -5.47 15.89 -1.39
CA GLU A 14 -5.38 16.06 -2.84
C GLU A 14 -5.43 14.71 -3.58
N ARG A 15 -4.81 13.67 -2.99
CA ARG A 15 -4.75 12.32 -3.58
C ARG A 15 -6.05 11.53 -3.39
N ALA A 16 -6.75 11.74 -2.28
CA ALA A 16 -8.01 11.08 -1.96
C ALA A 16 -9.04 12.12 -1.47
N PRO A 17 -9.66 12.87 -2.40
CA PRO A 17 -10.61 13.94 -2.05
C PRO A 17 -11.84 13.42 -1.30
N ARG A 18 -12.17 12.13 -1.45
CA ARG A 18 -13.24 11.46 -0.71
C ARG A 18 -12.97 11.36 0.80
N LEU A 19 -11.72 11.51 1.26
CA LEU A 19 -11.40 11.62 2.70
C LEU A 19 -12.03 12.85 3.34
N ALA A 20 -12.24 13.93 2.58
CA ALA A 20 -12.86 15.15 3.07
C ALA A 20 -14.31 14.94 3.52
N GLN A 21 -14.99 13.91 3.01
CA GLN A 21 -16.38 13.57 3.38
C GLN A 21 -16.47 12.92 4.77
N LEU A 22 -15.34 12.46 5.32
CA LEU A 22 -15.28 11.82 6.65
C LEU A 22 -14.89 12.79 7.77
N LEU A 23 -14.59 14.05 7.43
CA LEU A 23 -14.38 15.13 8.38
C LEU A 23 -15.73 15.72 8.83
N PRO A 24 -15.87 16.17 10.09
CA PRO A 24 -14.82 16.26 11.11
C PRO A 24 -14.71 14.98 11.95
N ASP A 25 -13.51 14.40 11.96
CA ASP A 25 -13.12 13.30 12.86
C ASP A 25 -11.79 13.73 13.49
N GLU A 26 -11.75 13.89 14.82
CA GLU A 26 -10.56 14.37 15.55
C GLU A 26 -9.36 13.43 15.33
N ALA A 27 -9.57 12.11 15.39
CA ALA A 27 -8.49 11.14 15.22
C ALA A 27 -7.93 11.16 13.79
N LEU A 28 -8.79 11.38 12.79
CA LEU A 28 -8.38 11.54 11.41
C LEU A 28 -7.65 12.87 11.18
N SER A 29 -8.13 13.95 11.79
CA SER A 29 -7.54 15.29 11.70
C SER A 29 -6.14 15.32 12.32
N ASP A 30 -5.96 14.67 13.48
CA ASP A 30 -4.66 14.51 14.14
C ASP A 30 -3.70 13.63 13.34
N ALA A 31 -4.22 12.61 12.65
CA ALA A 31 -3.42 11.76 11.78
C ALA A 31 -2.96 12.50 10.51
N LEU A 32 -3.85 13.31 9.93
CA LEU A 32 -3.53 14.18 8.78
C LEU A 32 -2.52 15.27 9.17
N ALA A 33 -2.70 15.91 10.32
CA ALA A 33 -1.79 16.93 10.85
C ALA A 33 -0.36 16.39 11.06
N ARG A 34 -0.23 15.10 11.43
CA ARG A 34 1.05 14.41 11.56
C ARG A 34 1.71 14.04 10.23
N GLY A 35 0.98 14.13 9.11
CA GLY A 35 1.51 13.81 7.78
C GLY A 35 1.80 12.34 7.54
N ASP A 36 1.38 11.42 8.40
CA ASP A 36 1.69 10.01 8.22
C ASP A 36 0.52 9.26 7.55
N ALA A 37 0.69 8.97 6.26
CA ALA A 37 -0.27 8.23 5.43
C ALA A 37 -0.62 6.84 5.99
N TRP A 38 0.31 6.19 6.69
CA TRP A 38 0.06 4.87 7.29
C TRP A 38 -0.75 4.99 8.57
N THR A 39 -0.47 6.01 9.38
CA THR A 39 -1.27 6.32 10.57
C THR A 39 -2.70 6.66 10.18
N VAL A 40 -2.91 7.48 9.14
CA VAL A 40 -4.25 7.78 8.59
C VAL A 40 -4.99 6.49 8.20
N ARG A 41 -4.33 5.59 7.44
CA ARG A 41 -4.96 4.31 7.06
C ARG A 41 -5.26 3.40 8.26
N ALA A 42 -4.40 3.38 9.28
CA ALA A 42 -4.63 2.59 10.49
C ALA A 42 -5.86 3.10 11.27
N VAL A 43 -6.04 4.43 11.36
CA VAL A 43 -7.23 5.04 11.95
C VAL A 43 -8.49 4.66 11.15
N LEU A 44 -8.44 4.77 9.81
CA LEU A 44 -9.56 4.36 8.95
C LEU A 44 -9.91 2.88 9.06
N MET A 45 -8.91 1.99 9.13
CA MET A 45 -9.12 0.56 9.34
C MET A 45 -9.75 0.27 10.71
N ARG A 46 -9.30 0.96 11.76
CA ARG A 46 -9.88 0.82 13.10
C ARG A 46 -11.34 1.27 13.12
N ARG A 47 -11.64 2.39 12.45
CA ARG A 47 -13.00 2.89 12.29
C ARG A 47 -13.87 1.91 11.50
N LEU A 48 -13.37 1.38 10.38
CA LEU A 48 -14.07 0.37 9.58
C LEU A 48 -14.43 -0.89 10.38
N GLN A 49 -13.60 -1.28 11.36
CA GLN A 49 -13.89 -2.42 12.24
C GLN A 49 -14.98 -2.13 13.29
N GLN A 50 -15.13 -0.86 13.68
CA GLN A 50 -16.08 -0.40 14.69
C GLN A 50 -17.41 0.05 14.08
N GLU A 51 -17.41 0.44 12.80
CA GLU A 51 -18.59 0.97 12.10
C GLU A 51 -19.62 -0.13 11.80
N PRO A 52 -20.92 0.09 12.10
CA PRO A 52 -21.98 -0.83 11.72
C PRO A 52 -22.11 -0.95 10.19
N PRO A 53 -22.67 -2.05 9.68
CA PRO A 53 -22.95 -2.17 8.24
C PRO A 53 -23.86 -1.04 7.75
N GLY A 54 -23.40 -0.29 6.75
CA GLY A 54 -24.09 0.88 6.21
C GLY A 54 -23.28 1.58 5.11
N PRO A 55 -23.84 2.62 4.46
CA PRO A 55 -23.21 3.31 3.34
C PRO A 55 -21.85 3.95 3.71
N THR A 56 -21.71 4.41 4.95
CA THR A 56 -20.45 4.93 5.50
C THR A 56 -19.37 3.85 5.57
N ARG A 57 -19.75 2.61 5.91
CA ARG A 57 -18.83 1.48 5.98
C ARG A 57 -18.33 1.09 4.59
N ASP A 58 -19.19 1.10 3.58
CA ASP A 58 -18.82 0.82 2.19
C ASP A 58 -17.88 1.91 1.65
N LEU A 59 -18.14 3.17 1.98
CA LEU A 59 -17.25 4.28 1.65
C LEU A 59 -15.89 4.12 2.32
N LEU A 60 -15.84 3.80 3.61
CA LEU A 60 -14.61 3.52 4.35
C LEU A 60 -13.84 2.32 3.75
N ALA A 61 -14.55 1.25 3.38
CA ALA A 61 -13.95 0.08 2.75
C ALA A 61 -13.33 0.45 1.40
N SER A 62 -14.05 1.20 0.56
CA SER A 62 -13.54 1.64 -0.75
C SER A 62 -12.30 2.52 -0.63
N LEU A 63 -12.24 3.37 0.41
CA LEU A 63 -11.08 4.21 0.68
C LEU A 63 -9.89 3.38 1.14
N VAL A 64 -10.08 2.45 2.09
CA VAL A 64 -9.01 1.58 2.60
C VAL A 64 -8.46 0.63 1.52
N GLU A 65 -9.30 0.26 0.56
CA GLU A 65 -8.94 -0.54 -0.61
C GLU A 65 -8.08 0.22 -1.62
N ASP A 66 -8.27 1.54 -1.76
CA ASP A 66 -7.41 2.39 -2.58
C ASP A 66 -6.05 2.65 -1.90
N ARG A 67 -5.22 1.59 -1.89
CA ARG A 67 -3.90 1.60 -1.26
C ARG A 67 -2.93 2.58 -1.93
N ALA A 68 -3.18 2.97 -3.18
CA ALA A 68 -2.35 3.92 -3.91
C ALA A 68 -2.52 5.36 -3.38
N ALA A 69 -3.65 5.66 -2.73
CA ALA A 69 -3.84 6.93 -2.02
C ALA A 69 -2.87 7.10 -0.84
N PHE A 70 -2.58 6.01 -0.12
CA PHE A 70 -1.77 6.02 1.12
C PHE A 70 -0.28 5.75 0.89
N VAL A 71 0.27 6.26 -0.21
CA VAL A 71 1.69 6.09 -0.55
C VAL A 71 2.56 7.01 0.29
N THR A 72 3.60 6.46 0.90
CA THR A 72 4.66 7.20 1.57
C THR A 72 5.89 7.28 0.66
N THR A 73 6.45 8.47 0.51
CA THR A 73 7.67 8.67 -0.28
C THR A 73 8.83 7.94 0.41
N VAL A 74 9.45 7.00 -0.28
CA VAL A 74 10.61 6.26 0.24
C VAL A 74 11.73 6.23 -0.80
N ARG A 75 12.96 6.15 -0.32
CA ARG A 75 14.11 5.91 -1.21
C ARG A 75 13.96 4.56 -1.90
N ALA A 76 14.13 4.53 -3.22
CA ALA A 76 14.05 3.32 -4.01
C ALA A 76 14.99 2.22 -3.46
N PRO A 77 14.46 1.05 -3.04
CA PRO A 77 15.28 -0.01 -2.50
C PRO A 77 16.12 -0.69 -3.60
N ARG A 78 17.37 -1.02 -3.27
CA ARG A 78 18.26 -1.77 -4.18
C ARG A 78 17.81 -3.23 -4.31
N THR A 79 17.76 -3.76 -5.52
CA THR A 79 17.57 -5.19 -5.79
C THR A 79 18.89 -5.84 -6.21
N ARG A 80 19.20 -6.98 -5.61
CA ARG A 80 20.33 -7.83 -5.99
C ARG A 80 19.80 -9.27 -6.10
N SER A 81 20.24 -9.97 -7.14
CA SER A 81 19.88 -11.35 -7.41
C SER A 81 21.09 -12.04 -8.02
N VAL A 82 21.42 -13.24 -7.53
CA VAL A 82 22.50 -14.09 -8.03
C VAL A 82 21.90 -15.48 -8.27
N LEU A 83 22.04 -16.01 -9.49
CA LEU A 83 21.48 -17.31 -9.89
C LEU A 83 19.98 -17.47 -9.55
N GLY A 84 19.21 -16.39 -9.73
CA GLY A 84 17.77 -16.37 -9.41
C GLY A 84 17.43 -16.32 -7.92
N THR A 85 18.42 -16.30 -7.04
CA THR A 85 18.27 -16.17 -5.59
C THR A 85 18.58 -14.74 -5.15
N GLY A 86 17.69 -14.14 -4.36
CA GLY A 86 17.83 -12.76 -3.89
C GLY A 86 16.51 -12.02 -3.87
N LEU A 87 16.50 -10.78 -4.36
CA LEU A 87 15.33 -9.90 -4.31
C LEU A 87 14.79 -9.63 -5.72
N ARG A 88 13.50 -9.86 -5.91
CA ARG A 88 12.79 -9.67 -7.17
C ARG A 88 11.56 -8.78 -6.98
N TRP A 89 11.16 -8.10 -8.04
CA TRP A 89 9.88 -7.40 -8.12
C TRP A 89 8.80 -8.33 -8.67
N LYS A 90 7.63 -8.35 -8.02
CA LYS A 90 6.44 -9.08 -8.44
C LYS A 90 5.27 -8.11 -8.57
N GLY A 91 4.85 -7.87 -9.80
CA GLY A 91 3.75 -6.99 -10.16
C GLY A 91 3.80 -6.73 -11.66
N ARG A 92 2.66 -6.43 -12.27
CA ARG A 92 2.59 -6.03 -13.68
C ARG A 92 1.71 -4.79 -13.80
N PRO A 93 2.03 -3.88 -14.74
CA PRO A 93 1.12 -2.80 -15.07
C PRO A 93 -0.17 -3.37 -15.67
N ALA A 94 -1.25 -2.58 -15.62
CA ALA A 94 -2.48 -2.91 -16.32
C ALA A 94 -2.21 -2.98 -17.83
N PRO A 95 -2.78 -3.96 -18.56
CA PRO A 95 -2.54 -4.14 -19.98
C PRO A 95 -2.95 -2.90 -20.80
N ASP A 96 -4.01 -2.21 -20.37
CA ASP A 96 -4.55 -1.04 -21.05
C ASP A 96 -3.80 0.26 -20.74
N ALA A 97 -2.90 0.24 -19.74
CA ALA A 97 -2.15 1.41 -19.31
C ALA A 97 -0.72 1.02 -18.85
N PRO A 98 0.16 0.63 -19.80
CA PRO A 98 1.50 0.11 -19.47
C PRO A 98 2.41 1.14 -18.79
N GLN A 99 2.11 2.43 -18.94
CA GLN A 99 2.87 3.53 -18.31
C GLN A 99 2.24 4.04 -16.99
N ALA A 100 1.07 3.53 -16.60
CA ALA A 100 0.43 3.94 -15.35
C ALA A 100 1.20 3.39 -14.14
N PRO A 101 1.21 4.12 -13.01
CA PRO A 101 1.69 3.60 -11.74
C PRO A 101 0.94 2.31 -11.35
N PHE A 102 1.67 1.30 -10.90
CA PHE A 102 1.11 0.04 -10.45
C PHE A 102 1.77 -0.42 -9.15
N VAL A 103 1.08 -1.26 -8.39
CA VAL A 103 1.61 -1.82 -7.14
C VAL A 103 2.48 -3.04 -7.46
N ALA A 104 3.75 -3.00 -7.06
CA ALA A 104 4.67 -4.11 -7.14
C ALA A 104 5.13 -4.54 -5.73
N ALA A 105 5.06 -5.84 -5.46
CA ALA A 105 5.61 -6.44 -4.26
C ALA A 105 7.11 -6.73 -4.45
N ARG A 106 7.93 -6.37 -3.46
CA ARG A 106 9.31 -6.84 -3.38
C ARG A 106 9.32 -8.21 -2.70
N THR A 107 9.82 -9.22 -3.38
CA THR A 107 9.83 -10.61 -2.91
C THR A 107 11.26 -11.14 -2.77
N VAL A 108 11.46 -12.04 -1.81
CA VAL A 108 12.61 -12.94 -1.80
C VAL A 108 12.34 -14.02 -2.85
N SER A 109 13.32 -14.27 -3.72
CA SER A 109 13.30 -15.37 -4.66
C SER A 109 14.40 -16.38 -4.37
N VAL A 110 14.13 -17.65 -4.64
CA VAL A 110 15.08 -18.78 -4.60
C VAL A 110 14.93 -19.52 -5.92
N LEU A 111 16.04 -19.73 -6.63
CA LEU A 111 16.05 -20.38 -7.96
C LEU A 111 15.04 -19.76 -8.95
N GLY A 112 14.84 -18.43 -8.86
CA GLY A 112 13.92 -17.68 -9.71
C GLY A 112 12.45 -17.67 -9.26
N LEU A 113 12.08 -18.51 -8.27
CA LEU A 113 10.72 -18.58 -7.72
C LEU A 113 10.56 -17.60 -6.55
N SER A 114 9.49 -16.80 -6.56
CA SER A 114 9.18 -15.88 -5.46
C SER A 114 8.57 -16.63 -4.27
N VAL A 115 9.33 -16.74 -3.19
CA VAL A 115 8.94 -17.52 -2.00
C VAL A 115 8.36 -16.66 -0.88
N TRP A 116 8.78 -15.39 -0.78
CA TRP A 116 8.37 -14.55 0.36
C TRP A 116 8.14 -13.09 -0.01
N PRO A 117 6.94 -12.52 0.21
CA PRO A 117 6.71 -11.09 0.03
C PRO A 117 7.24 -10.28 1.23
N LEU A 118 8.01 -9.22 0.94
CA LEU A 118 8.51 -8.28 1.94
C LEU A 118 7.55 -7.10 2.10
N ASN A 119 7.59 -6.16 1.15
CA ASN A 119 6.84 -4.90 1.17
C ASN A 119 6.21 -4.65 -0.20
N ASP A 120 5.13 -3.88 -0.23
CA ASP A 120 4.50 -3.40 -1.46
C ASP A 120 4.94 -1.97 -1.74
N TYR A 121 5.16 -1.66 -3.02
CA TYR A 121 5.57 -0.34 -3.47
C TYR A 121 4.72 0.08 -4.66
N LEU A 122 4.42 1.37 -4.75
CA LEU A 122 3.89 1.96 -5.96
C LEU A 122 5.07 2.24 -6.88
N VAL A 123 5.08 1.62 -8.04
CA VAL A 123 6.15 1.73 -9.02
C VAL A 123 5.58 2.18 -10.36
N ARG A 124 6.43 2.78 -11.19
CA ARG A 124 6.12 3.11 -12.58
C ARG A 124 7.15 2.44 -13.48
N ALA A 125 6.69 1.85 -14.57
CA ALA A 125 7.59 1.37 -15.61
C ALA A 125 8.23 2.58 -16.32
N GLY A 126 9.56 2.65 -16.29
CA GLY A 126 10.29 3.65 -17.06
C GLY A 126 10.36 3.23 -18.53
N PRO A 127 10.41 4.19 -19.48
CA PRO A 127 10.46 3.89 -20.91
C PRO A 127 11.74 3.14 -21.35
N THR A 128 12.84 3.25 -20.60
CA THR A 128 14.17 2.74 -20.99
C THR A 128 15.00 2.16 -19.83
N ALA A 129 14.45 2.07 -18.61
CA ALA A 129 15.22 1.92 -17.38
C ALA A 129 14.49 1.08 -16.30
N PRO A 130 15.18 0.61 -15.24
CA PRO A 130 14.58 -0.15 -14.15
C PRO A 130 13.38 0.58 -13.52
N LEU A 131 12.46 -0.21 -12.94
CA LEU A 131 11.24 0.26 -12.28
C LEU A 131 11.52 1.48 -11.38
N GLN A 132 10.80 2.57 -11.63
CA GLN A 132 10.87 3.76 -10.79
C GLN A 132 9.97 3.56 -9.58
N VAL A 133 10.54 3.66 -8.38
CA VAL A 133 9.79 3.52 -7.13
C VAL A 133 9.28 4.89 -6.73
N ILE A 134 7.96 5.05 -6.72
CA ILE A 134 7.28 6.29 -6.31
C ILE A 134 7.19 6.34 -4.79
N GLY A 135 6.83 5.21 -4.18
CA GLY A 135 6.74 5.13 -2.73
C GLY A 135 6.31 3.77 -2.21
N GLN A 136 6.22 3.63 -0.90
CA GLN A 136 5.79 2.41 -0.25
C GLN A 136 4.28 2.43 -0.03
N VAL A 137 3.66 1.29 -0.32
CA VAL A 137 2.22 1.09 -0.23
C VAL A 137 1.94 0.22 1.01
N PRO A 138 0.90 0.54 1.80
CA PRO A 138 0.58 -0.25 2.97
C PRO A 138 0.09 -1.66 2.57
N PRO A 139 0.34 -2.67 3.42
CA PRO A 139 0.01 -4.06 3.11
C PRO A 139 -1.51 -4.26 2.96
N PRO A 140 -1.95 -5.22 2.12
CA PRO A 140 -3.36 -5.51 1.97
C PRO A 140 -3.95 -6.05 3.28
N ALA A 141 -5.19 -5.66 3.57
CA ALA A 141 -5.96 -6.18 4.70
C ALA A 141 -6.12 -7.70 4.50
N GLY A 142 -5.47 -8.52 5.33
CA GLY A 142 -5.46 -9.98 5.20
C GLY A 142 -4.10 -10.62 4.88
N ARG A 143 -3.02 -9.84 4.69
CA ARG A 143 -1.66 -10.40 4.45
C ARG A 143 -1.10 -11.20 5.65
N GLY A 144 -1.66 -11.05 6.86
CA GLY A 144 -1.21 -11.76 8.06
C GLY A 144 -1.20 -13.29 7.93
N TRP A 145 -2.14 -13.87 7.17
CA TRP A 145 -2.30 -15.32 7.06
C TRP A 145 -1.42 -15.98 5.98
N ARG A 146 -1.01 -15.26 4.93
CA ARG A 146 -0.19 -15.83 3.84
C ARG A 146 1.26 -16.09 4.24
N ARG A 147 1.72 -15.60 5.41
CA ARG A 147 3.04 -15.90 5.97
C ARG A 147 3.13 -17.34 6.52
N ALA A 148 2.03 -17.95 6.92
CA ALA A 148 2.03 -19.32 7.46
C ALA A 148 1.96 -20.42 6.38
N GLY A 149 1.33 -20.15 5.22
CA GLY A 149 1.05 -21.17 4.21
C GLY A 149 2.26 -21.69 3.42
N VAL A 150 3.38 -20.96 3.40
CA VAL A 150 4.59 -21.40 2.66
C VAL A 150 5.50 -22.30 3.52
N VAL A 151 5.40 -22.23 4.85
CA VAL A 151 6.12 -23.16 5.74
C VAL A 151 5.44 -24.55 5.71
N GLY A 152 4.11 -24.61 5.52
CA GLY A 152 3.37 -25.87 5.48
C GLY A 152 3.60 -26.72 4.22
N LEU A 153 3.96 -26.12 3.08
CA LEU A 153 4.11 -26.88 1.82
C LEU A 153 5.51 -27.49 1.62
N SER A 154 6.48 -27.15 2.48
CA SER A 154 7.83 -27.76 2.42
C SER A 154 7.96 -29.02 3.28
N LEU A 155 6.87 -29.46 3.94
CA LEU A 155 6.89 -30.60 4.89
C LEU A 155 6.00 -31.78 4.47
N ILE A 156 5.44 -31.79 3.26
CA ILE A 156 4.54 -32.88 2.77
C ILE A 156 5.18 -33.71 1.64
N HIS A 157 6.50 -33.63 1.44
CA HIS A 157 7.22 -34.57 0.57
C HIS A 157 8.48 -35.09 1.28
N ILE A 158 8.26 -35.92 2.31
CA ILE A 158 9.15 -37.03 2.68
C ILE A 158 8.25 -38.23 2.94
#